data_AF-A0A177FG89-F1
#
_entry.id   AF-A0A177FG89-F1
#
_cell.length_a   1.000
_cell.length_b   1.000
_cell.length_c   1.000
_cell.angle_alpha   90.00
_cell.angle_beta   90.00
_cell.angle_gamma   90.00
#
_symmetry.space_group_name_H-M   'P 1'
#
loop_
_entity.id
_entity.type
_entity.pdbx_description
1 polymer ?
#
loop_
_entity_poly.entity_id
_entity_poly.type
_entity_poly.pdbx_seq_one_letter_code
_entity_poly.pdbx_strand_id
1 'polypeptide(L)'
;MGSAIPSLETRQAGWPACQQTLSCTFDQIQSSTMQERLAFVQYMESQWFGPLNSANQFRAIEGVITFFIGKNLGAPNSWISYVDTGIVEAIQRGGAMALGLSTDTGGNPGTTLWRDFFIGMRDGTYTTRQDHDYAWGLAEATATEWSKAQKADILASAPATQQELNWYQFTVLFRWILRHEPETILLLTPIFLFKADDFVYWLTDVTRSEPTICGSQAAWSISGSFSFTLDSILDFPENVVDLLRAVYDCGSDFFENS
;
A
#
# COMPACT_ATOMS: atom_id res chain seq x y z
N MET A 1 29.14 31.28 -6.38
CA MET A 1 29.02 31.48 -4.92
C MET A 1 27.57 31.92 -4.68
N GLY A 2 26.69 31.19 -4.01
CA GLY A 2 26.80 29.85 -3.43
C GLY A 2 25.53 29.06 -3.74
N SER A 3 25.69 27.74 -3.89
CA SER A 3 24.57 26.81 -3.85
C SER A 3 23.96 26.87 -2.46
N ALA A 4 22.70 27.30 -2.37
CA ALA A 4 21.92 27.11 -1.17
C ALA A 4 21.73 25.60 -0.99
N ILE A 5 22.41 25.05 0.01
CA ILE A 5 22.09 23.73 0.57
C ILE A 5 20.63 23.83 1.04
N PRO A 6 19.72 22.93 0.65
CA PRO A 6 18.36 22.90 1.18
C PRO A 6 18.41 22.93 2.71
N SER A 7 17.55 23.74 3.34
CA SER A 7 17.53 23.91 4.80
C SER A 7 17.39 22.55 5.50
N LEU A 8 18.07 22.41 6.63
CA LEU A 8 18.02 21.28 7.58
C LEU A 8 16.63 21.13 8.28
N GLU A 9 15.55 21.57 7.64
CA GLU A 9 14.17 21.40 8.07
C GLU A 9 13.63 20.15 7.37
N THR A 10 13.26 19.04 8.01
CA THR A 10 13.14 18.73 9.42
C THR A 10 13.20 17.20 9.45
N ARG A 11 14.31 16.61 9.92
CA ARG A 11 14.35 15.17 10.20
C ARG A 11 13.10 14.83 11.03
N GLN A 12 12.37 13.76 10.69
CA GLN A 12 11.29 13.31 11.56
C GLN A 12 11.87 13.02 12.94
N ALA A 13 11.42 13.78 13.95
CA ALA A 13 11.87 13.61 15.32
C ALA A 13 11.58 12.18 15.78
N GLY A 14 12.58 11.52 16.40
CA GLY A 14 12.47 10.13 16.84
C GLY A 14 12.83 9.07 15.79
N TRP A 15 12.79 9.37 14.48
CA TRP A 15 13.14 8.41 13.44
C TRP A 15 14.65 8.36 13.17
N PRO A 16 15.27 7.19 12.84
CA PRO A 16 16.72 7.11 12.61
C PRO A 16 17.22 8.03 11.49
N ALA A 17 18.53 8.35 11.49
CA ALA A 17 19.12 9.30 10.54
C ALA A 17 19.09 8.81 9.08
N CYS A 18 18.95 7.49 8.87
CA CYS A 18 18.88 6.84 7.58
C CYS A 18 17.78 7.37 6.63
N GLN A 19 16.73 8.02 7.16
CA GLN A 19 15.69 8.64 6.34
C GLN A 19 16.24 9.76 5.44
N GLN A 20 17.32 10.44 5.86
CA GLN A 20 17.95 11.52 5.11
C GLN A 20 18.73 11.02 3.89
N THR A 21 18.89 9.71 3.77
CA THR A 21 19.61 9.06 2.67
C THR A 21 18.80 7.90 2.06
N LEU A 22 17.52 7.77 2.43
CA LEU A 22 16.65 6.66 2.03
C LEU A 22 17.31 5.28 2.21
N SER A 23 18.04 5.12 3.32
CA SER A 23 18.89 3.95 3.56
C SER A 23 18.54 3.23 4.86
N CYS A 24 17.31 3.38 5.36
CA CYS A 24 16.88 2.65 6.55
C CYS A 24 16.84 1.17 6.27
N THR A 25 17.42 0.38 7.17
CA THR A 25 17.37 -1.07 7.09
C THR A 25 15.98 -1.57 7.46
N PHE A 26 15.64 -2.78 7.01
CA PHE A 26 14.45 -3.49 7.45
C PHE A 26 14.28 -3.45 8.99
N ASP A 27 15.33 -3.77 9.75
CA ASP A 27 15.27 -3.80 11.22
C ASP A 27 14.98 -2.42 11.83
N GLN A 28 15.52 -1.34 11.24
CA GLN A 28 15.25 0.02 11.70
C GLN A 28 13.78 0.38 11.50
N ILE A 29 13.19 0.06 10.35
CA ILE A 29 11.78 0.30 10.05
C ILE A 29 10.88 -0.62 10.90
N GLN A 30 11.30 -1.87 11.13
CA GLN A 30 10.55 -2.83 11.92
C GLN A 30 10.42 -2.41 13.39
N SER A 31 11.48 -1.82 13.93
CA SER A 31 11.54 -1.36 15.31
C SER A 31 10.66 -0.13 15.59
N SER A 32 10.18 0.54 14.54
CA SER A 32 9.32 1.72 14.68
C SER A 32 7.88 1.35 15.00
N THR A 33 7.17 2.28 15.64
CA THR A 33 5.71 2.26 15.75
C THR A 33 5.05 2.55 14.40
N MET A 34 3.76 2.23 14.28
CA MET A 34 2.97 2.55 13.07
C MET A 34 2.82 4.06 12.87
N GLN A 35 2.72 4.85 13.95
CA GLN A 35 2.68 6.31 13.89
C GLN A 35 3.98 6.87 13.30
N GLU A 36 5.12 6.37 13.77
CA GLU A 36 6.42 6.76 13.24
C GLU A 36 6.54 6.37 11.77
N ARG A 37 6.06 5.19 11.39
CA ARG A 37 6.13 4.68 10.02
C ARG A 37 5.24 5.46 9.05
N LEU A 38 4.04 5.83 9.48
CA LEU A 38 3.16 6.73 8.73
C LEU A 38 3.88 8.05 8.41
N ALA A 39 4.47 8.66 9.43
CA ALA A 39 5.22 9.90 9.26
C ALA A 39 6.47 9.71 8.38
N PHE A 40 7.08 8.52 8.36
CA PHE A 40 8.20 8.24 7.45
C PHE A 40 7.74 8.12 5.99
N VAL A 41 6.60 7.50 5.71
CA VAL A 41 6.00 7.49 4.36
C VAL A 41 5.72 8.91 3.87
N GLN A 42 5.07 9.73 4.71
CA GLN A 42 4.79 11.14 4.42
C GLN A 42 6.06 11.98 4.22
N TYR A 43 7.11 11.67 4.98
CA TYR A 43 8.42 12.29 4.80
C TYR A 43 9.04 11.93 3.43
N MET A 44 8.98 10.67 3.01
CA MET A 44 9.45 10.27 1.68
C MET A 44 8.68 10.98 0.57
N GLU A 45 7.35 11.04 0.66
CA GLU A 45 6.50 11.75 -0.30
C GLU A 45 6.89 13.23 -0.42
N SER A 46 7.00 13.93 0.70
CA SER A 46 7.23 15.38 0.73
C SER A 46 8.66 15.79 0.39
N GLN A 47 9.66 14.99 0.77
CA GLN A 47 11.07 15.37 0.64
C GLN A 47 11.75 14.78 -0.59
N TRP A 48 11.36 13.58 -1.01
CA TRP A 48 12.13 12.79 -1.97
C TRP A 48 11.40 12.50 -3.28
N PHE A 49 10.07 12.33 -3.23
CA PHE A 49 9.33 11.81 -4.39
C PHE A 49 8.79 12.88 -5.34
N GLY A 50 8.98 14.17 -5.03
CA GLY A 50 8.68 15.28 -5.93
C GLY A 50 9.35 15.16 -7.31
N PRO A 51 10.68 14.99 -7.40
CA PRO A 51 11.39 14.76 -8.67
C PRO A 51 11.00 13.48 -9.42
N LEU A 52 10.30 12.55 -8.76
CA LEU A 52 9.82 11.29 -9.34
C LEU A 52 8.35 11.38 -9.78
N ASN A 53 7.74 12.58 -9.73
CA ASN A 53 6.30 12.80 -9.93
C ASN A 53 5.41 11.88 -9.08
N SER A 54 5.89 11.47 -7.90
CA SER A 54 5.24 10.41 -7.09
C SER A 54 4.91 10.84 -5.66
N ALA A 55 4.85 12.17 -5.40
CA ALA A 55 4.64 12.73 -4.07
C ALA A 55 3.23 12.52 -3.48
N ASN A 56 2.29 11.95 -4.25
CA ASN A 56 0.93 11.66 -3.83
C ASN A 56 0.52 10.21 -4.09
N GLN A 57 1.46 9.33 -4.41
CA GLN A 57 1.16 7.96 -4.88
C GLN A 57 1.06 6.94 -3.74
N PHE A 58 1.11 7.36 -2.47
CA PHE A 58 1.17 6.45 -1.33
C PHE A 58 0.05 6.67 -0.32
N ARG A 59 -0.98 7.45 -0.65
CA ARG A 59 -2.11 7.68 0.26
C ARG A 59 -2.89 6.41 0.58
N ALA A 60 -2.95 5.45 -0.35
CA ALA A 60 -3.47 4.12 -0.06
C ALA A 60 -2.66 3.38 1.03
N ILE A 61 -1.33 3.50 1.04
CA ILE A 61 -0.49 2.92 2.10
C ILE A 61 -0.72 3.66 3.42
N GLU A 62 -0.80 4.99 3.38
CA GLU A 62 -1.10 5.80 4.57
C GLU A 62 -2.45 5.43 5.20
N GLY A 63 -3.46 5.12 4.39
CA GLY A 63 -4.76 4.71 4.87
C GLY A 63 -4.72 3.35 5.58
N VAL A 64 -3.96 2.38 5.07
CA VAL A 64 -3.73 1.09 5.74
C VAL A 64 -2.99 1.29 7.08
N ILE A 65 -1.93 2.09 7.12
CA ILE A 65 -1.20 2.37 8.37
C ILE A 65 -2.11 3.12 9.37
N THR A 66 -2.92 4.05 8.90
CA THR A 66 -3.91 4.77 9.72
C THR A 66 -4.93 3.81 10.32
N PHE A 67 -5.40 2.83 9.55
CA PHE A 67 -6.25 1.76 10.06
C PHE A 67 -5.55 0.95 11.17
N PHE A 68 -4.28 0.56 10.98
CA PHE A 68 -3.53 -0.14 12.02
C PHE A 68 -3.41 0.66 13.31
N ILE A 69 -3.12 1.96 13.20
CA ILE A 69 -3.09 2.88 14.34
C ILE A 69 -4.45 2.88 15.06
N GLY A 70 -5.54 3.03 14.32
CA GLY A 70 -6.90 3.04 14.87
C GLY A 70 -7.34 1.74 15.53
N LYS A 71 -6.79 0.59 15.11
CA LYS A 71 -7.05 -0.73 15.70
C LYS A 71 -6.00 -1.18 16.71
N ASN A 72 -4.98 -0.35 17.00
CA ASN A 72 -3.83 -0.70 17.83
C ASN A 72 -3.13 -2.00 17.34
N LEU A 73 -2.96 -2.12 16.04
CA LEU A 73 -2.28 -3.22 15.37
C LEU A 73 -0.86 -2.81 14.96
N GLY A 74 -0.01 -3.79 14.66
CA GLY A 74 1.31 -3.50 14.11
C GLY A 74 2.37 -3.10 15.14
N ALA A 75 2.21 -3.52 16.40
CA ALA A 75 3.27 -3.37 17.40
C ALA A 75 4.59 -4.00 16.88
N PRO A 76 5.77 -3.45 17.23
CA PRO A 76 7.04 -4.07 16.85
C PRO A 76 7.08 -5.57 17.18
N ASN A 77 7.66 -6.36 16.28
CA ASN A 77 7.69 -7.84 16.30
C ASN A 77 6.37 -8.56 16.04
N SER A 78 5.24 -7.85 15.89
CA SER A 78 4.00 -8.47 15.40
C SER A 78 4.08 -8.85 13.93
N TRP A 79 3.23 -9.79 13.52
CA TRP A 79 3.12 -10.21 12.12
C TRP A 79 2.80 -9.04 11.18
N ILE A 80 1.82 -8.20 11.53
CA ILE A 80 1.47 -6.99 10.76
C ILE A 80 2.68 -6.07 10.61
N SER A 81 3.44 -5.83 11.69
CA SER A 81 4.61 -4.94 11.63
C SER A 81 5.64 -5.45 10.63
N TYR A 82 5.93 -6.76 10.61
CA TYR A 82 6.85 -7.35 9.64
C TYR A 82 6.35 -7.21 8.20
N VAL A 83 5.07 -7.50 7.93
CA VAL A 83 4.51 -7.36 6.57
C VAL A 83 4.68 -5.93 6.07
N ASP A 84 4.18 -4.96 6.83
CA ASP A 84 4.19 -3.55 6.45
C ASP A 84 5.61 -2.95 6.37
N THR A 85 6.55 -3.43 7.19
CA THR A 85 7.97 -3.07 7.09
C THR A 85 8.54 -3.36 5.71
N GLY A 86 8.21 -4.50 5.11
CA GLY A 86 8.74 -4.86 3.80
C GLY A 86 8.18 -3.99 2.68
N ILE A 87 6.94 -3.51 2.81
CA ILE A 87 6.34 -2.54 1.90
C ILE A 87 7.11 -1.22 1.96
N VAL A 88 7.26 -0.67 3.17
CA VAL A 88 7.92 0.62 3.38
C VAL A 88 9.41 0.57 3.01
N GLU A 89 10.11 -0.52 3.31
CA GLU A 89 11.50 -0.71 2.89
C GLU A 89 11.62 -0.74 1.36
N ALA A 90 10.73 -1.47 0.66
CA ALA A 90 10.77 -1.57 -0.78
C ALA A 90 10.49 -0.22 -1.47
N ILE A 91 9.53 0.56 -0.95
CA ILE A 91 9.25 1.92 -1.42
C ILE A 91 10.48 2.82 -1.22
N GLN A 92 11.04 2.86 -0.01
CA GLN A 92 12.22 3.66 0.29
C GLN A 92 13.38 3.33 -0.65
N ARG A 93 13.73 2.05 -0.76
CA ARG A 93 14.88 1.60 -1.54
C ARG A 93 14.64 1.77 -3.03
N GLY A 94 13.43 1.51 -3.51
CA GLY A 94 13.04 1.73 -4.91
C GLY A 94 13.17 3.20 -5.28
N GLY A 95 12.73 4.10 -4.39
CA GLY A 95 12.89 5.54 -4.55
C GLY A 95 14.37 5.96 -4.54
N ALA A 96 15.16 5.44 -3.61
CA ALA A 96 16.61 5.68 -3.56
C ALA A 96 17.30 5.25 -4.86
N MET A 97 16.91 4.12 -5.43
CA MET A 97 17.44 3.63 -6.71
C MET A 97 17.02 4.51 -7.89
N ALA A 98 15.75 4.93 -7.95
CA ALA A 98 15.25 5.80 -9.01
C ALA A 98 15.90 7.20 -9.00
N LEU A 99 16.30 7.67 -7.82
CA LEU A 99 17.06 8.91 -7.59
C LEU A 99 18.57 8.76 -7.80
N GLY A 100 19.07 7.54 -8.04
CA GLY A 100 20.51 7.28 -8.21
C GLY A 100 21.33 7.35 -6.91
N LEU A 101 20.67 7.25 -5.75
CA LEU A 101 21.31 7.32 -4.43
C LEU A 101 21.85 5.96 -3.95
N SER A 102 21.28 4.86 -4.46
CA SER A 102 21.62 3.51 -4.03
C SER A 102 21.36 2.50 -5.14
N THR A 103 21.97 1.32 -5.02
CA THR A 103 21.64 0.12 -5.82
C THR A 103 21.22 -1.06 -4.95
N ASP A 104 21.11 -0.85 -3.63
CA ASP A 104 20.83 -1.91 -2.66
C ASP A 104 19.33 -2.21 -2.58
N THR A 105 18.98 -3.45 -2.95
CA THR A 105 17.59 -3.92 -2.96
C THR A 105 17.09 -4.38 -1.58
N GLY A 106 17.98 -4.58 -0.60
CA GLY A 106 17.65 -5.20 0.68
C GLY A 106 17.25 -6.68 0.58
N GLY A 107 17.39 -7.29 -0.60
CA GLY A 107 16.89 -8.65 -0.88
C GLY A 107 15.37 -8.73 -1.11
N ASN A 108 14.64 -7.61 -1.02
CA ASN A 108 13.22 -7.55 -1.32
C ASN A 108 13.01 -7.37 -2.85
N PRO A 109 12.38 -8.33 -3.54
CA PRO A 109 12.16 -8.24 -4.99
C PRO A 109 11.21 -7.09 -5.39
N GLY A 110 10.33 -6.65 -4.48
CA GLY A 110 9.46 -5.50 -4.70
C GLY A 110 10.24 -4.19 -4.87
N THR A 111 11.46 -4.09 -4.34
CA THR A 111 12.31 -2.90 -4.45
C THR A 111 12.59 -2.52 -5.92
N THR A 112 12.91 -3.50 -6.75
CA THR A 112 13.19 -3.28 -8.18
C THR A 112 11.94 -2.82 -8.92
N LEU A 113 10.77 -3.36 -8.56
CA LEU A 113 9.49 -2.96 -9.16
C LEU A 113 9.08 -1.55 -8.75
N TRP A 114 9.31 -1.17 -7.49
CA TRP A 114 9.12 0.22 -7.05
C TRP A 114 10.05 1.19 -7.77
N ARG A 115 11.33 0.83 -7.96
CA ARG A 115 12.24 1.63 -8.79
C ARG A 115 11.66 1.84 -10.19
N ASP A 116 11.20 0.78 -10.83
CA ASP A 116 10.67 0.85 -12.19
C ASP A 116 9.40 1.70 -12.25
N PHE A 117 8.53 1.58 -11.23
CA PHE A 117 7.39 2.47 -11.03
C PHE A 117 7.79 3.94 -10.96
N PHE A 118 8.75 4.28 -10.09
CA PHE A 118 9.21 5.66 -9.95
C PHE A 118 9.84 6.22 -11.23
N ILE A 119 10.62 5.41 -11.95
CA ILE A 119 11.19 5.80 -13.25
C ILE A 119 10.07 6.06 -14.26
N GLY A 120 9.07 5.17 -14.32
CA GLY A 120 7.94 5.34 -15.22
C GLY A 120 7.11 6.60 -14.92
N MET A 121 6.90 6.91 -13.64
CA MET A 121 6.24 8.15 -13.20
C MET A 121 7.05 9.41 -13.57
N ARG A 122 8.36 9.40 -13.34
CA ARG A 122 9.25 10.51 -13.72
C ARG A 122 9.24 10.74 -15.23
N ASP A 123 9.32 9.66 -16.00
CA ASP A 123 9.50 9.70 -17.45
C ASP A 123 8.16 9.78 -18.21
N GLY A 124 7.03 9.71 -17.49
CA GLY A 124 5.69 9.81 -18.06
C GLY A 124 5.29 8.61 -18.92
N THR A 125 5.82 7.42 -18.62
CA THR A 125 5.59 6.22 -19.45
C THR A 125 4.22 5.57 -19.21
N TYR A 126 3.57 5.87 -18.10
CA TYR A 126 2.21 5.41 -17.80
C TYR A 126 1.18 6.29 -18.51
N THR A 127 0.92 5.96 -19.78
CA THR A 127 -0.02 6.70 -20.63
C THR A 127 -1.49 6.43 -20.31
N THR A 128 -1.75 5.34 -19.59
CA THR A 128 -3.09 4.97 -19.13
C THR A 128 -3.06 4.72 -17.63
N ARG A 129 -4.23 4.87 -17.00
CA ARG A 129 -4.41 4.49 -15.60
C ARG A 129 -4.17 2.99 -15.39
N GLN A 130 -4.57 2.15 -16.34
CA GLN A 130 -4.35 0.71 -16.25
C GLN A 130 -2.86 0.36 -16.15
N ASP A 131 -2.00 0.99 -16.95
CA ASP A 131 -0.55 0.75 -16.89
C ASP A 131 0.05 1.22 -15.56
N HIS A 132 -0.41 2.39 -15.08
CA HIS A 132 -0.03 2.95 -13.79
C HIS A 132 -0.39 2.02 -12.64
N ASP A 133 -1.67 1.67 -12.54
CA ASP A 133 -2.23 0.87 -11.48
C ASP A 133 -1.61 -0.54 -11.53
N TYR A 134 -1.46 -1.14 -12.71
CA TYR A 134 -0.79 -2.42 -12.84
C TYR A 134 0.62 -2.42 -12.23
N ALA A 135 1.44 -1.41 -12.56
CA ALA A 135 2.81 -1.28 -12.06
C ALA A 135 2.84 -1.05 -10.53
N TRP A 136 2.01 -0.14 -10.03
CA TRP A 136 1.89 0.15 -8.59
C TRP A 136 1.46 -1.11 -7.81
N GLY A 137 0.38 -1.74 -8.27
CA GLY A 137 -0.21 -2.92 -7.64
C GLY A 137 0.72 -4.14 -7.66
N LEU A 138 1.53 -4.29 -8.71
CA LEU A 138 2.52 -5.37 -8.79
C LEU A 138 3.69 -5.14 -7.82
N ALA A 139 4.18 -3.90 -7.73
CA ALA A 139 5.26 -3.55 -6.80
C ALA A 139 4.83 -3.74 -5.33
N GLU A 140 3.63 -3.26 -4.98
CA GLU A 140 3.07 -3.43 -3.64
C GLU A 140 2.83 -4.92 -3.32
N ALA A 141 2.20 -5.69 -4.21
CA ALA A 141 1.99 -7.12 -4.03
C ALA A 141 3.28 -7.87 -3.72
N THR A 142 4.30 -7.62 -4.55
CA THR A 142 5.57 -8.34 -4.48
C THR A 142 6.30 -8.04 -3.18
N ALA A 143 6.30 -6.78 -2.73
CA ALA A 143 6.89 -6.39 -1.46
C ALA A 143 6.15 -7.01 -0.26
N THR A 144 4.82 -6.96 -0.30
CA THR A 144 3.92 -7.50 0.73
C THR A 144 4.08 -9.01 0.89
N GLU A 145 3.97 -9.75 -0.22
CA GLU A 145 4.04 -11.21 -0.23
C GLU A 145 5.42 -11.72 0.16
N TRP A 146 6.48 -11.06 -0.32
CA TRP A 146 7.84 -11.38 0.09
C TRP A 146 8.02 -11.16 1.59
N SER A 147 7.59 -10.02 2.12
CA SER A 147 7.76 -9.72 3.54
C SER A 147 6.96 -10.68 4.41
N LYS A 148 5.73 -11.00 4.00
CA LYS A 148 4.93 -12.04 4.65
C LYS A 148 5.71 -13.36 4.73
N ALA A 149 6.14 -13.88 3.59
CA ALA A 149 6.74 -15.21 3.51
C ALA A 149 8.14 -15.29 4.13
N GLN A 150 8.97 -14.27 3.96
CA GLN A 150 10.39 -14.30 4.35
C GLN A 150 10.67 -13.65 5.70
N LYS A 151 9.72 -12.86 6.24
CA LYS A 151 9.88 -12.13 7.49
C LYS A 151 8.75 -12.43 8.46
N ALA A 152 7.52 -12.10 8.12
CA ALA A 152 6.40 -12.16 9.08
C ALA A 152 6.11 -13.59 9.53
N ASP A 153 6.01 -14.55 8.61
CA ASP A 153 5.71 -15.96 8.91
C ASP A 153 6.86 -16.69 9.64
N ILE A 154 8.05 -16.09 9.70
CA ILE A 154 9.27 -16.72 10.24
C ILE A 154 9.72 -16.04 11.54
N LEU A 155 9.69 -14.70 11.59
CA LEU A 155 10.35 -13.89 12.62
C LEU A 155 9.37 -13.22 13.59
N ALA A 156 8.07 -13.18 13.28
CA ALA A 156 7.09 -12.58 14.18
C ALA A 156 7.08 -13.28 15.54
N SER A 157 6.88 -12.51 16.62
CA SER A 157 6.83 -13.04 17.99
C SER A 157 5.65 -13.98 18.22
N ALA A 158 4.62 -13.87 17.38
CA ALA A 158 3.47 -14.75 17.33
C ALA A 158 3.02 -14.91 15.87
N PRO A 159 2.46 -16.07 15.50
CA PRO A 159 1.85 -16.24 14.18
C PRO A 159 0.66 -15.29 13.98
N ALA A 160 0.33 -15.00 12.73
CA ALA A 160 -0.88 -14.26 12.39
C ALA A 160 -2.12 -14.95 12.96
N THR A 161 -2.99 -14.17 13.56
CA THR A 161 -4.34 -14.62 13.91
C THR A 161 -5.15 -14.87 12.64
N GLN A 162 -6.21 -15.68 12.75
CA GLN A 162 -7.12 -15.89 11.63
C GLN A 162 -7.75 -14.57 11.14
N GLN A 163 -7.98 -13.63 12.06
CA GLN A 163 -8.53 -12.32 11.74
C GLN A 163 -7.58 -11.51 10.84
N GLU A 164 -6.28 -11.50 11.17
CA GLU A 164 -5.25 -10.84 10.36
C GLU A 164 -5.08 -11.50 9.00
N LEU A 165 -5.13 -12.83 8.93
CA LEU A 165 -5.07 -13.57 7.66
C LEU A 165 -6.28 -13.28 6.76
N ASN A 166 -7.46 -13.17 7.35
CA ASN A 166 -8.69 -12.85 6.63
C ASN A 166 -8.69 -11.38 6.16
N TRP A 167 -8.24 -10.45 7.00
CA TRP A 167 -8.01 -9.06 6.57
C TRP A 167 -6.96 -8.98 5.46
N TYR A 168 -5.88 -9.78 5.54
CA TYR A 168 -4.87 -9.85 4.48
C TYR A 168 -5.46 -10.26 3.14
N GLN A 169 -6.47 -11.16 3.11
CA GLN A 169 -7.17 -11.51 1.87
C GLN A 169 -7.83 -10.30 1.21
N PHE A 170 -8.38 -9.34 1.97
CA PHE A 170 -8.89 -8.11 1.38
C PHE A 170 -7.78 -7.32 0.67
N THR A 171 -6.59 -7.24 1.25
CA THR A 171 -5.47 -6.56 0.58
C THR A 171 -5.06 -7.27 -0.72
N VAL A 172 -5.17 -8.61 -0.77
CA VAL A 172 -4.98 -9.40 -2.00
C VAL A 172 -6.07 -9.07 -3.04
N LEU A 173 -7.33 -8.98 -2.63
CA LEU A 173 -8.45 -8.56 -3.48
C LEU A 173 -8.24 -7.15 -4.03
N PHE A 174 -7.94 -6.18 -3.17
CA PHE A 174 -7.68 -4.78 -3.55
C PHE A 174 -6.60 -4.70 -4.65
N ARG A 175 -5.46 -5.36 -4.43
CA ARG A 175 -4.38 -5.45 -5.41
C ARG A 175 -4.79 -6.15 -6.70
N TRP A 176 -5.64 -7.16 -6.61
CA TRP A 176 -6.15 -7.85 -7.79
C TRP A 176 -7.05 -6.93 -8.61
N ILE A 177 -8.00 -6.23 -7.97
CA ILE A 177 -8.90 -5.26 -8.62
C ILE A 177 -8.08 -4.19 -9.33
N LEU A 178 -7.09 -3.63 -8.64
CA LEU A 178 -6.20 -2.59 -9.15
C LEU A 178 -5.43 -3.02 -10.41
N ARG A 179 -5.13 -4.32 -10.56
CA ARG A 179 -4.47 -4.87 -11.77
C ARG A 179 -5.45 -5.35 -12.86
N HIS A 180 -6.73 -5.48 -12.55
CA HIS A 180 -7.77 -6.04 -13.44
C HIS A 180 -8.99 -5.11 -13.45
N GLU A 181 -8.76 -3.81 -13.57
CA GLU A 181 -9.80 -2.78 -13.49
C GLU A 181 -10.95 -3.05 -14.49
N PRO A 182 -10.69 -3.23 -15.81
CA PRO A 182 -11.78 -3.46 -16.77
C PRO A 182 -12.60 -4.72 -16.46
N GLU A 183 -11.94 -5.81 -16.09
CA GLU A 183 -12.58 -7.07 -15.72
C GLU A 183 -13.41 -6.90 -14.44
N THR A 184 -12.89 -6.17 -13.45
CA THR A 184 -13.61 -5.91 -12.21
C THR A 184 -14.87 -5.10 -12.47
N ILE A 185 -14.80 -4.03 -13.27
CA ILE A 185 -15.96 -3.21 -13.61
C ILE A 185 -17.04 -4.07 -14.27
N LEU A 186 -16.67 -4.92 -15.22
CA LEU A 186 -17.61 -5.83 -15.89
C LEU A 186 -18.28 -6.78 -14.91
N LEU A 187 -17.50 -7.37 -13.99
CA LEU A 187 -18.01 -8.32 -13.01
C LEU A 187 -18.89 -7.65 -11.93
N LEU A 188 -18.62 -6.38 -11.61
CA LEU A 188 -19.37 -5.62 -10.62
C LEU A 188 -20.58 -4.88 -11.18
N THR A 189 -20.69 -4.74 -12.52
CA THR A 189 -21.83 -4.08 -13.17
C THR A 189 -23.20 -4.68 -12.77
N PRO A 190 -23.39 -6.00 -12.64
CA PRO A 190 -24.66 -6.55 -12.17
C PRO A 190 -25.02 -6.20 -10.72
N ILE A 191 -24.04 -5.79 -9.91
CA ILE A 191 -24.19 -5.52 -8.47
C ILE A 191 -24.38 -4.01 -8.23
N PHE A 192 -23.52 -3.18 -8.82
CA PHE A 192 -23.52 -1.73 -8.63
C PHE A 192 -24.09 -0.95 -9.83
N LEU A 193 -24.56 -1.63 -10.87
CA LEU A 193 -25.17 -1.04 -12.06
C LEU A 193 -24.26 0.03 -12.68
N PHE A 194 -24.79 1.24 -12.87
CA PHE A 194 -24.08 2.39 -13.46
C PHE A 194 -23.06 3.05 -12.52
N LYS A 195 -22.76 2.43 -11.36
CA LYS A 195 -21.80 2.91 -10.37
C LYS A 195 -20.58 2.01 -10.22
N ALA A 196 -20.49 0.94 -11.01
CA ALA A 196 -19.37 -0.01 -10.91
C ALA A 196 -18.02 0.62 -11.28
N ASP A 197 -17.99 1.48 -12.29
CA ASP A 197 -16.81 2.25 -12.69
C ASP A 197 -16.42 3.29 -11.63
N ASP A 198 -17.35 4.16 -11.21
CA ASP A 198 -17.15 5.14 -10.14
C ASP A 198 -16.58 4.48 -8.87
N PHE A 199 -17.17 3.36 -8.47
CA PHE A 199 -16.76 2.60 -7.29
C PHE A 199 -15.36 2.01 -7.44
N VAL A 200 -15.07 1.32 -8.55
CA VAL A 200 -13.75 0.72 -8.78
C VAL A 200 -12.70 1.82 -8.85
N TYR A 201 -13.01 2.93 -9.52
CA TYR A 201 -12.10 4.05 -9.67
C TYR A 201 -11.76 4.69 -8.33
N TRP A 202 -12.78 4.95 -7.51
CA TRP A 202 -12.57 5.41 -6.14
C TRP A 202 -11.81 4.40 -5.29
N LEU A 203 -12.18 3.12 -5.36
CA LEU A 203 -11.60 2.07 -4.53
C LEU A 203 -10.09 1.96 -4.76
N THR A 204 -9.64 2.00 -6.02
CA THR A 204 -8.23 1.82 -6.40
C THR A 204 -7.47 3.12 -6.60
N ASP A 205 -8.02 4.27 -6.20
CA ASP A 205 -7.31 5.54 -6.24
C ASP A 205 -6.22 5.59 -5.15
N VAL A 206 -4.98 5.28 -5.53
CA VAL A 206 -3.82 5.28 -4.63
C VAL A 206 -3.43 6.67 -4.12
N THR A 207 -4.01 7.72 -4.71
CA THR A 207 -3.81 9.12 -4.31
C THR A 207 -4.78 9.58 -3.23
N ARG A 208 -5.68 8.68 -2.79
CA ARG A 208 -6.60 8.89 -1.68
C ARG A 208 -6.40 7.86 -0.59
N SER A 209 -6.64 8.26 0.66
CA SER A 209 -6.46 7.39 1.83
C SER A 209 -7.78 6.74 2.26
N GLU A 210 -8.88 7.45 2.04
CA GLU A 210 -10.24 7.08 2.43
C GLU A 210 -10.64 5.68 1.94
N PRO A 211 -10.37 5.28 0.67
CA PRO A 211 -10.77 3.96 0.19
C PRO A 211 -10.13 2.81 0.98
N THR A 212 -8.84 2.92 1.30
CA THR A 212 -8.11 1.88 2.02
C THR A 212 -8.41 1.88 3.52
N ILE A 213 -8.76 3.04 4.10
CA ILE A 213 -9.28 3.12 5.48
C ILE A 213 -10.64 2.40 5.56
N CYS A 214 -11.59 2.78 4.69
CA CYS A 214 -12.91 2.15 4.60
C CYS A 214 -12.80 0.65 4.34
N GLY A 215 -12.04 0.27 3.31
CA GLY A 215 -11.77 -1.11 2.91
C GLY A 215 -11.23 -1.94 4.05
N SER A 216 -10.20 -1.44 4.74
CA SER A 216 -9.60 -2.15 5.87
C SER A 216 -10.55 -2.29 7.05
N GLN A 217 -11.35 -1.26 7.35
CA GLN A 217 -12.35 -1.31 8.42
C GLN A 217 -13.47 -2.31 8.12
N ALA A 218 -13.99 -2.31 6.90
CA ALA A 218 -15.01 -3.25 6.44
C ALA A 218 -14.48 -4.68 6.50
N ALA A 219 -13.33 -4.93 5.89
CA ALA A 219 -12.65 -6.23 5.91
C ALA A 219 -12.40 -6.71 7.34
N TRP A 220 -11.91 -5.84 8.23
CA TRP A 220 -11.67 -6.20 9.62
C TRP A 220 -12.97 -6.55 10.37
N SER A 221 -14.08 -5.90 10.05
CA SER A 221 -15.37 -6.14 10.70
C SER A 221 -16.01 -7.47 10.30
N ILE A 222 -15.78 -7.93 9.06
CA ILE A 222 -16.29 -9.20 8.54
C ILE A 222 -15.26 -10.36 8.57
N SER A 223 -14.02 -10.05 8.96
CA SER A 223 -12.88 -10.99 8.96
C SER A 223 -13.05 -12.22 9.87
N GLY A 224 -14.11 -12.33 10.67
CA GLY A 224 -14.42 -13.57 11.38
C GLY A 224 -14.71 -14.76 10.45
N SER A 225 -15.16 -14.50 9.21
CA SER A 225 -15.57 -15.52 8.23
C SER A 225 -15.07 -15.28 6.81
N PHE A 226 -14.35 -14.19 6.55
CA PHE A 226 -13.94 -13.81 5.21
C PHE A 226 -12.69 -14.57 4.73
N SER A 227 -12.84 -15.41 3.71
CA SER A 227 -11.74 -16.08 3.02
C SER A 227 -12.16 -16.38 1.59
N PHE A 228 -11.26 -16.22 0.62
CA PHE A 228 -11.48 -16.58 -0.77
C PHE A 228 -10.16 -17.05 -1.40
N THR A 229 -10.23 -17.67 -2.57
CA THR A 229 -9.07 -17.93 -3.42
C THR A 229 -9.15 -17.08 -4.68
N LEU A 230 -8.01 -16.61 -5.20
CA LEU A 230 -7.99 -15.88 -6.47
C LEU A 230 -8.61 -16.69 -7.62
N ASP A 231 -8.47 -18.01 -7.61
CA ASP A 231 -9.10 -18.89 -8.61
C ASP A 231 -10.63 -18.82 -8.60
N SER A 232 -11.23 -18.51 -7.44
CA SER A 232 -12.68 -18.33 -7.29
C SER A 232 -13.17 -16.91 -7.53
N ILE A 233 -12.27 -15.95 -7.72
CA ILE A 233 -12.62 -14.51 -7.74
C ILE A 233 -13.46 -14.13 -8.96
N LEU A 234 -13.33 -14.88 -10.05
CA LEU A 234 -14.11 -14.68 -11.27
C LEU A 234 -15.61 -14.90 -11.04
N ASP A 235 -15.97 -15.67 -10.03
CA ASP A 235 -17.36 -15.92 -9.65
C ASP A 235 -17.87 -14.94 -8.58
N PHE A 236 -17.04 -14.02 -8.09
CA PHE A 236 -17.32 -13.10 -6.98
C PHE A 236 -18.16 -13.77 -5.88
N PRO A 237 -17.55 -14.66 -5.08
CA PRO A 237 -18.30 -15.40 -4.07
C PRO A 237 -19.01 -14.44 -3.13
N GLU A 238 -20.15 -14.87 -2.57
CA GLU A 238 -21.08 -14.01 -1.81
C GLU A 238 -20.37 -13.18 -0.73
N ASN A 239 -19.38 -13.77 -0.03
CA ASN A 239 -18.59 -13.08 0.97
C ASN A 239 -17.69 -11.94 0.41
N VAL A 240 -17.22 -12.03 -0.83
CA VAL A 240 -16.51 -10.96 -1.54
C VAL A 240 -17.48 -9.88 -1.97
N VAL A 241 -18.68 -10.24 -2.43
CA VAL A 241 -19.72 -9.25 -2.75
C VAL A 241 -20.16 -8.48 -1.52
N ASP A 242 -20.37 -9.16 -0.39
CA ASP A 242 -20.75 -8.52 0.87
C ASP A 242 -19.65 -7.59 1.38
N LEU A 243 -18.39 -7.98 1.24
CA LEU A 243 -17.27 -7.08 1.50
C LEU A 243 -17.34 -5.84 0.62
N LEU A 244 -17.44 -6.02 -0.69
CA LEU A 244 -17.44 -4.89 -1.63
C LEU A 244 -18.65 -3.97 -1.44
N ARG A 245 -19.82 -4.50 -1.04
CA ARG A 245 -20.97 -3.69 -0.62
C ARG A 245 -20.67 -2.90 0.64
N ALA A 246 -20.09 -3.52 1.67
CA ALA A 246 -19.71 -2.80 2.89
C ALA A 246 -18.67 -1.70 2.61
N VAL A 247 -17.77 -1.92 1.64
CA VAL A 247 -16.80 -0.90 1.19
C VAL A 247 -17.49 0.19 0.38
N TYR A 248 -18.42 -0.17 -0.52
CA TYR A 248 -19.26 0.78 -1.26
C TYR A 248 -20.05 1.69 -0.31
N ASP A 249 -20.72 1.12 0.70
CA ASP A 249 -21.53 1.86 1.67
C ASP A 249 -20.69 2.82 2.53
N CYS A 250 -19.41 2.49 2.79
CA CYS A 250 -18.48 3.40 3.46
C CYS A 250 -18.01 4.54 2.55
N GLY A 251 -17.97 4.29 1.24
CA GLY A 251 -17.40 5.16 0.22
C GLY A 251 -18.38 6.03 -0.55
N SER A 252 -19.68 5.69 -0.55
CA SER A 252 -20.69 6.23 -1.46
C SER A 252 -20.76 7.75 -1.43
N ASP A 253 -20.67 8.36 -0.24
CA ASP A 253 -20.65 9.82 -0.09
C ASP A 253 -19.49 10.51 -0.83
N PHE A 254 -18.39 9.80 -1.08
CA PHE A 254 -17.16 10.34 -1.68
C PHE A 254 -17.11 10.30 -3.21
N PHE A 255 -17.88 9.42 -3.86
CA PHE A 255 -17.90 9.28 -5.33
C PHE A 255 -19.29 9.49 -5.94
N GLU A 256 -20.35 9.56 -5.14
CA GLU A 256 -21.68 9.95 -5.63
C GLU A 256 -21.85 11.48 -5.74
N ASN A 257 -20.97 12.25 -5.10
CA ASN A 257 -21.00 13.73 -5.07
C ASN A 257 -19.85 14.41 -5.86
N SER A 258 -19.00 13.62 -6.53
CA SER A 258 -17.81 14.08 -7.27
C SER A 258 -18.07 14.29 -8.75
#